data_AF-A0A7C9IR90-F1
#
_entry.id   AF-A0A7C9IR90-F1
#
_cell.length_a   1.000
_cell.length_b   1.000
_cell.length_c   1.000
_cell.angle_alpha   90.00
_cell.angle_beta   90.00
_cell.angle_gamma   90.00
#
_symmetry.space_group_name_H-M   'P 1'
#
loop_
_entity.id
_entity.type
_entity.pdbx_description
1 polymer ?
#
loop_
_entity_poly.entity_id
_entity_poly.type
_entity_poly.pdbx_seq_one_letter_code
_entity_poly.pdbx_strand_id
1 'polypeptide(L)'
;MRLSNFNELTKWSNLARLASGNLPKLTIAAPFIAFIIFHNEPLQPFLSLSEERHSSPTVELLSRARFDIFYLGLVIVGSGVALFTLFCPRQITAYRGYEDFISSKEATKTANGIAGSLRFSIADFLRDARDTDEVRDEAGGSLKYPRRFREGLISLVRSGSRAALTDEQMASAGNIARDSDPEVREVLRQLDDSGPDPSGFKSKFYDNLHLLSIDVFRLEYLKADYSKPSARAATFWLIVMGTTVVLIPTVITTILVISDLFSVTTQQPFFDDGM
;
A
#
# COMPACT_ATOMS: atom_id res chain seq x y z
N MET A 1 -0.26 14.09 -11.58
CA MET A 1 0.49 12.90 -11.11
C MET A 1 0.02 11.72 -11.94
N ARG A 2 0.91 10.97 -12.60
CA ARG A 2 0.48 9.79 -13.39
C ARG A 2 -0.18 8.75 -12.48
N LEU A 3 -1.30 8.17 -12.90
CA LEU A 3 -2.06 7.15 -12.17
C LEU A 3 -1.17 5.97 -11.75
N SER A 4 -0.25 5.56 -12.64
CA SER A 4 0.76 4.52 -12.37
C SER A 4 1.67 4.84 -11.16
N ASN A 5 2.14 6.08 -11.03
CA ASN A 5 2.99 6.48 -9.89
C ASN A 5 2.21 6.46 -8.57
N PHE A 6 0.96 6.94 -8.58
CA PHE A 6 0.11 6.90 -7.40
C PHE A 6 -0.20 5.45 -7.00
N ASN A 7 -0.47 4.57 -7.97
CA ASN A 7 -0.75 3.16 -7.69
C ASN A 7 0.46 2.44 -7.09
N GLU A 8 1.67 2.72 -7.57
CA GLU A 8 2.92 2.18 -6.99
C GLU A 8 3.19 2.72 -5.58
N LEU A 9 2.87 3.99 -5.29
CA LEU A 9 3.01 4.55 -3.95
C LEU A 9 2.00 3.96 -2.96
N THR A 10 0.77 3.72 -3.41
CA THR A 10 -0.34 3.24 -2.58
C THR A 10 -0.46 1.72 -2.48
N LYS A 11 0.48 0.95 -3.04
CA LYS A 11 0.48 -0.52 -2.89
C LYS A 11 0.53 -0.94 -1.42
N TRP A 12 -0.13 -2.05 -1.09
CA TRP A 12 -0.24 -2.51 0.29
C TRP A 12 1.12 -2.76 0.93
N SER A 13 2.13 -3.21 0.17
CA SER A 13 3.48 -3.45 0.65
C SER A 13 4.20 -2.17 1.07
N ASN A 14 3.95 -1.04 0.40
CA ASN A 14 4.46 0.27 0.82
C ASN A 14 3.71 0.79 2.05
N LEU A 15 2.38 0.67 2.04
CA LEU A 15 1.55 1.03 3.20
C LEU A 15 1.92 0.17 4.42
N ALA A 16 2.24 -1.10 4.22
CA ALA A 16 2.70 -2.01 5.25
C ALA A 16 4.02 -1.53 5.83
N ARG A 17 4.99 -1.08 5.02
CA ARG A 17 6.25 -0.51 5.53
C ARG A 17 6.03 0.73 6.38
N LEU A 18 5.08 1.58 6.01
CA LEU A 18 4.66 2.75 6.79
C LEU A 18 3.95 2.33 8.09
N ALA A 19 3.07 1.32 8.02
CA ALA A 19 2.22 0.84 9.10
C ALA A 19 2.89 -0.23 10.01
N SER A 20 4.00 -0.83 9.62
CA SER A 20 4.73 -1.85 10.40
C SER A 20 5.87 -1.26 11.22
N GLY A 21 6.16 0.03 11.07
CA GLY A 21 7.14 0.71 11.91
C GLY A 21 6.75 0.75 13.39
N ASN A 22 7.69 1.13 14.25
CA ASN A 22 7.39 1.38 15.67
C ASN A 22 6.41 2.55 15.89
N LEU A 23 6.26 3.40 14.87
CA LEU A 23 5.50 4.64 14.90
C LEU A 23 3.97 4.37 14.98
N PRO A 24 3.40 3.42 14.21
CA PRO A 24 2.04 2.89 14.39
C PRO A 24 1.74 2.28 15.77
N LYS A 25 2.70 1.58 16.38
CA LYS A 25 2.53 1.06 17.75
C LYS A 25 2.46 2.21 18.76
N LEU A 26 3.24 3.25 18.52
CA LEU A 26 3.17 4.50 19.27
C LEU A 26 1.84 5.24 19.04
N THR A 27 1.29 5.28 17.83
CA THR A 27 0.00 5.95 17.57
C THR A 27 -1.21 5.22 18.13
N ILE A 28 -1.10 3.92 18.45
CA ILE A 28 -2.14 3.22 19.23
C ILE A 28 -2.07 3.64 20.70
N ALA A 29 -0.86 3.77 21.27
CA ALA A 29 -0.67 4.17 22.66
C ALA A 29 -0.83 5.68 22.88
N ALA A 30 -0.54 6.50 21.88
CA ALA A 30 -0.48 7.95 22.01
C ALA A 30 -1.83 8.60 22.36
N PRO A 31 -3.00 8.18 21.82
CA PRO A 31 -4.29 8.66 22.26
C PRO A 31 -4.57 8.34 23.74
N PHE A 32 -4.15 7.17 24.22
CA PHE A 32 -4.26 6.80 25.63
C PHE A 32 -3.34 7.64 26.52
N ILE A 33 -2.08 7.83 26.09
CA ILE A 33 -1.12 8.67 26.81
C ILE A 33 -1.60 10.13 26.84
N ALA A 34 -2.05 10.66 25.70
CA ALA A 34 -2.62 12.00 25.61
C ALA A 34 -3.85 12.14 26.51
N PHE A 35 -4.77 11.18 26.47
CA PHE A 35 -5.95 11.16 27.35
C PHE A 35 -5.56 11.19 28.83
N ILE A 36 -4.59 10.35 29.23
CA ILE A 36 -4.05 10.30 30.60
C ILE A 36 -3.38 11.62 30.99
N ILE A 37 -2.65 12.27 30.07
CA ILE A 37 -2.01 13.57 30.32
C ILE A 37 -3.06 14.67 30.49
N PHE A 38 -4.05 14.73 29.60
CA PHE A 38 -5.10 15.75 29.64
C PHE A 38 -6.01 15.63 30.85
N HIS A 39 -6.31 14.41 31.29
CA HIS A 39 -7.20 14.15 32.41
C HIS A 39 -6.46 13.93 33.74
N ASN A 40 -5.12 14.05 33.76
CA ASN A 40 -4.37 14.13 35.00
C ASN A 40 -4.41 15.56 35.55
N GLU A 41 -5.28 15.76 36.54
CA GLU A 41 -5.33 16.98 37.35
C GLU A 41 -3.94 17.44 37.86
N PRO A 42 -3.00 16.55 38.28
CA PRO A 42 -1.66 16.95 38.73
C PRO A 42 -0.74 17.48 37.61
N LEU A 43 -0.99 17.15 36.35
CA LEU A 43 -0.15 17.58 35.21
C LEU A 43 -0.64 18.90 34.62
N GLN A 44 -1.90 19.29 34.88
CA GLN A 44 -2.46 20.54 34.40
C GLN A 44 -1.65 21.78 34.82
N PRO A 45 -1.15 21.94 36.07
CA PRO A 45 -0.35 23.09 36.46
C PRO A 45 0.97 23.24 35.69
N PHE A 46 1.58 22.10 35.32
CA PHE A 46 2.83 22.09 34.55
C PHE A 46 2.61 22.40 33.06
N LEU A 47 1.41 22.10 32.55
CA LEU A 47 0.99 22.44 31.20
C LEU A 47 0.41 23.86 31.11
N SER A 48 -0.21 24.36 32.19
CA SER A 48 -0.79 25.70 32.32
C SER A 48 0.27 26.77 32.64
N LEU A 49 1.50 26.39 32.98
CA LEU A 49 2.66 27.28 33.14
C LEU A 49 3.04 28.09 31.87
N SER A 50 2.25 28.00 30.79
CA SER A 50 2.35 28.84 29.60
C SER A 50 1.22 29.87 29.44
N GLU A 51 0.17 29.83 30.26
CA GLU A 51 -0.81 30.92 30.34
C GLU A 51 -0.07 32.18 30.85
N GLU A 52 -0.28 33.31 30.16
CA GLU A 52 0.35 34.62 30.40
C GLU A 52 1.80 34.85 29.92
N ARG A 53 2.49 33.89 29.29
CA ARG A 53 3.89 34.12 28.83
C ARG A 53 4.01 35.00 27.59
N HIS A 54 2.96 35.08 26.77
CA HIS A 54 3.01 35.73 25.45
C HIS A 54 2.02 36.89 25.39
N SER A 55 2.50 38.07 24.98
CA SER A 55 1.70 39.30 24.93
C SER A 55 0.64 39.34 23.80
N SER A 56 0.61 38.34 22.92
CA SER A 56 -0.29 38.31 21.78
C SER A 56 -1.40 37.25 21.95
N PRO A 57 -2.69 37.62 21.79
CA PRO A 57 -3.82 36.71 22.01
C PRO A 57 -3.89 35.59 20.97
N THR A 58 -3.29 35.77 19.80
CA THR A 58 -3.21 34.75 18.75
C THR A 58 -2.27 33.61 19.10
N VAL A 59 -1.14 33.92 19.74
CA VAL A 59 -0.16 32.91 20.19
C VAL A 59 -0.72 32.08 21.34
N GLU A 60 -1.48 32.71 22.24
CA GLU A 60 -2.12 32.03 23.35
C GLU A 60 -3.21 31.04 22.87
N LEU A 61 -4.07 31.47 21.94
CA LEU A 61 -5.07 30.59 21.32
C LEU A 61 -4.42 29.41 20.58
N LEU A 62 -3.30 29.67 19.89
CA LEU A 62 -2.56 28.64 19.17
C LEU A 62 -1.84 27.65 20.12
N SER A 63 -1.30 28.16 21.24
CA SER A 63 -0.72 27.34 22.32
C SER A 63 -1.76 26.40 22.93
N ARG A 64 -2.99 26.89 23.14
CA ARG A 64 -4.09 26.09 23.69
C ARG A 64 -4.56 25.02 22.70
N ALA A 65 -4.73 25.40 21.43
CA ALA A 65 -5.22 24.48 20.39
C ALA A 65 -4.20 23.41 19.95
N ARG A 66 -2.90 23.58 20.25
CA ARG A 66 -1.84 22.68 19.76
C ARG A 66 -2.06 21.22 20.14
N PHE A 67 -2.53 20.97 21.36
CA PHE A 67 -2.70 19.60 21.85
C PHE A 67 -3.96 18.96 21.26
N ASP A 68 -5.02 19.73 21.01
CA ASP A 68 -6.23 19.26 20.33
C ASP A 68 -5.92 18.89 18.88
N ILE A 69 -5.15 19.73 18.18
CA ILE A 69 -4.69 19.47 16.81
C ILE A 69 -3.81 18.21 16.78
N PHE A 70 -2.89 18.07 17.73
CA PHE A 70 -2.05 16.88 17.85
C PHE A 70 -2.90 15.62 18.04
N TYR A 71 -3.88 15.67 18.96
CA TYR A 71 -4.78 14.56 19.22
C TYR A 71 -5.62 14.19 17.99
N LEU A 72 -6.21 15.18 17.31
CA LEU A 72 -6.94 14.96 16.06
C LEU A 72 -6.06 14.27 15.01
N GLY A 73 -4.83 14.75 14.83
CA GLY A 73 -3.86 14.14 13.92
C GLY A 73 -3.59 12.67 14.25
N LEU A 74 -3.38 12.35 15.53
CA LEU A 74 -3.18 10.96 15.99
C LEU A 74 -4.41 10.08 15.73
N VAL A 75 -5.63 10.59 15.97
CA VAL A 75 -6.88 9.85 15.69
C VAL A 75 -7.02 9.55 14.20
N ILE A 76 -6.70 10.51 13.33
CA ILE A 76 -6.73 10.32 11.87
C ILE A 76 -5.71 9.26 11.45
N VAL A 77 -4.46 9.32 11.95
CA VAL A 77 -3.44 8.29 11.66
C VAL A 77 -3.89 6.93 12.18
N GLY A 78 -4.38 6.85 13.42
CA GLY A 78 -4.89 5.61 14.01
C GLY A 78 -6.03 5.00 13.21
N SER A 79 -6.95 5.83 12.69
CA SER A 79 -8.01 5.40 11.79
C SER A 79 -7.46 4.86 10.48
N GLY A 80 -6.44 5.50 9.90
CA GLY A 80 -5.73 4.99 8.72
C GLY A 80 -5.06 3.63 8.97
N VAL A 81 -4.41 3.44 10.11
CA VAL A 81 -3.81 2.15 10.50
C VAL A 81 -4.89 1.08 10.72
N ALA A 82 -6.01 1.42 11.36
CA ALA A 82 -7.12 0.49 11.54
C ALA A 82 -7.71 0.06 10.18
N LEU A 83 -7.87 1.00 9.25
CA LEU A 83 -8.31 0.72 7.89
C LEU A 83 -7.33 -0.20 7.16
N PHE A 84 -6.02 0.06 7.30
CA PHE A 84 -4.96 -0.82 6.79
C PHE A 84 -5.11 -2.23 7.35
N THR A 85 -5.21 -2.42 8.65
CA THR A 85 -5.32 -3.75 9.28
C THR A 85 -6.58 -4.50 8.85
N LEU A 86 -7.70 -3.78 8.64
CA LEU A 86 -8.97 -4.38 8.24
C LEU A 86 -8.97 -4.83 6.76
N PHE A 87 -8.37 -4.04 5.87
CA PHE A 87 -8.49 -4.26 4.43
C PHE A 87 -7.27 -4.92 3.79
N CYS A 88 -6.09 -4.81 4.41
CA CYS A 88 -4.83 -5.37 3.90
C CYS A 88 -4.90 -6.91 3.89
N PRO A 89 -4.57 -7.56 2.76
CA PRO A 89 -4.52 -9.01 2.69
C PRO A 89 -3.46 -9.59 3.65
N ARG A 90 -3.80 -10.69 4.31
CA ARG A 90 -2.87 -11.39 5.22
C ARG A 90 -1.56 -11.78 4.56
N GLN A 91 -1.55 -12.04 3.25
CA GLN A 91 -0.35 -12.36 2.47
C GLN A 91 0.67 -11.22 2.47
N ILE A 92 0.22 -9.96 2.55
CA ILE A 92 1.13 -8.80 2.57
C ILE A 92 1.64 -8.54 3.98
N THR A 93 0.82 -8.78 5.01
CA THR A 93 1.22 -8.56 6.40
C THR A 93 2.07 -9.68 6.98
N ALA A 94 1.90 -10.92 6.49
CA ALA A 94 2.61 -12.09 7.01
C ALA A 94 4.07 -12.19 6.53
N TYR A 95 4.41 -11.55 5.40
CA TYR A 95 5.71 -11.65 4.76
C TYR A 95 6.30 -10.25 4.55
N ARG A 96 7.62 -10.07 4.74
CA ARG A 96 8.25 -8.74 4.62
C ARG A 96 8.38 -8.28 3.16
N GLY A 97 8.31 -9.21 2.22
CA GLY A 97 8.39 -8.95 0.80
C GLY A 97 7.90 -10.13 -0.02
N TYR A 98 7.91 -9.95 -1.34
CA TYR A 98 7.48 -10.99 -2.27
C TYR A 98 8.43 -12.19 -2.29
N GLU A 99 9.74 -12.00 -2.08
CA GLU A 99 10.72 -13.09 -2.04
C GLU A 99 10.46 -14.06 -0.89
N ASP A 100 10.20 -13.54 0.32
CA ASP A 100 9.85 -14.35 1.48
C ASP A 100 8.56 -15.16 1.23
N PHE A 101 7.58 -14.52 0.58
CA PHE A 101 6.33 -15.18 0.20
C PHE A 101 6.56 -16.31 -0.82
N ILE A 102 7.33 -16.05 -1.87
CA ILE A 102 7.65 -17.04 -2.90
C ILE A 102 8.43 -18.19 -2.29
N SER A 103 9.46 -17.93 -1.49
CA SER A 103 10.27 -18.95 -0.82
C SER A 103 9.41 -19.84 0.09
N SER A 104 8.51 -19.24 0.88
CA SER A 104 7.58 -19.98 1.74
C SER A 104 6.59 -20.84 0.95
N LYS A 105 6.03 -20.31 -0.14
CA LYS A 105 5.11 -21.04 -1.02
C LYS A 105 5.81 -22.14 -1.81
N GLU A 106 7.03 -21.90 -2.24
CA GLU A 106 7.85 -22.87 -2.96
C GLU A 106 8.22 -24.06 -2.06
N ALA A 107 8.55 -23.80 -0.80
CA ALA A 107 8.80 -24.86 0.18
C ALA A 107 7.57 -25.75 0.45
N THR A 108 6.35 -25.24 0.22
CA THR A 108 5.08 -25.94 0.49
C THR A 108 4.28 -26.22 -0.79
N LYS A 109 4.93 -26.13 -1.97
CA LYS A 109 4.22 -26.20 -3.25
C LYS A 109 3.64 -27.58 -3.51
N THR A 110 2.41 -27.60 -3.99
CA THR A 110 1.76 -28.77 -4.56
C THR A 110 1.25 -28.41 -5.96
N ALA A 111 1.21 -29.37 -6.89
CA ALA A 111 0.72 -29.12 -8.25
C ALA A 111 -0.69 -28.49 -8.24
N ASN A 112 -1.57 -29.01 -7.37
CA ASN A 112 -2.92 -28.47 -7.16
C ASN A 112 -2.91 -27.05 -6.57
N GLY A 113 -1.99 -26.74 -5.65
CA GLY A 113 -1.87 -25.40 -5.07
C GLY A 113 -1.45 -24.36 -6.09
N ILE A 114 -0.52 -24.70 -6.98
CA ILE A 114 -0.06 -23.81 -8.05
C ILE A 114 -1.18 -23.61 -9.08
N ALA A 115 -1.80 -24.70 -9.55
CA ALA A 115 -2.91 -24.64 -10.50
C ALA A 115 -4.09 -23.83 -9.94
N GLY A 116 -4.44 -24.04 -8.67
CA GLY A 116 -5.48 -23.29 -7.96
C GLY A 116 -5.15 -21.80 -7.86
N SER A 117 -3.92 -21.45 -7.45
CA SER A 117 -3.47 -20.06 -7.34
C SER A 117 -3.56 -19.32 -8.69
N LEU A 118 -3.13 -19.98 -9.77
CA LEU A 118 -3.26 -19.42 -11.11
C LEU A 118 -4.73 -19.27 -11.53
N ARG A 119 -5.55 -20.31 -11.35
CA ARG A 119 -6.96 -20.29 -11.72
C ARG A 119 -7.71 -19.18 -11.01
N PHE A 120 -7.53 -19.01 -9.70
CA PHE A 120 -8.12 -17.88 -8.95
C PHE A 120 -7.61 -16.52 -9.42
N SER A 121 -6.36 -16.43 -9.85
CA SER A 121 -5.80 -15.18 -10.40
C SER A 121 -6.40 -14.83 -11.75
N ILE A 122 -6.57 -15.82 -12.63
CA ILE A 122 -7.20 -15.68 -13.94
C ILE A 122 -8.69 -15.34 -13.80
N ALA A 123 -9.43 -16.11 -13.01
CA ALA A 123 -10.87 -15.93 -12.80
C ALA A 123 -11.19 -14.52 -12.30
N ASP A 124 -10.45 -14.04 -11.29
CA ASP A 124 -10.65 -12.68 -10.78
C ASP A 124 -10.29 -11.61 -11.82
N PHE A 125 -9.21 -11.81 -12.58
CA PHE A 125 -8.82 -10.89 -13.66
C PHE A 125 -9.86 -10.83 -14.78
N LEU A 126 -10.39 -11.98 -15.21
CA LEU A 126 -11.42 -12.06 -16.24
C LEU A 126 -12.75 -11.47 -15.76
N ARG A 127 -13.12 -11.73 -14.50
CA ARG A 127 -14.30 -11.13 -13.88
C ARG A 127 -14.20 -9.62 -13.88
N ASP A 128 -13.07 -9.07 -13.46
CA ASP A 128 -12.86 -7.63 -13.43
C ASP A 128 -12.85 -7.05 -14.84
N ALA A 129 -12.14 -7.68 -15.78
CA ALA A 129 -12.08 -7.24 -17.17
C ALA A 129 -13.44 -7.28 -17.90
N ARG A 130 -14.43 -8.04 -17.39
CA ARG A 130 -15.80 -8.09 -17.90
C ARG A 130 -16.68 -6.98 -17.31
N ASP A 131 -16.42 -6.58 -16.07
CA ASP A 131 -17.27 -5.68 -15.30
C ASP A 131 -16.89 -4.20 -15.49
N THR A 132 -15.67 -3.90 -15.96
CA THR A 132 -15.16 -2.52 -15.91
C THR A 132 -14.95 -1.81 -17.27
N ASP A 133 -15.69 -0.69 -17.39
CA ASP A 133 -15.35 0.58 -18.07
C ASP A 133 -14.19 1.31 -17.34
N GLU A 134 -13.26 0.58 -16.70
CA GLU A 134 -12.22 1.18 -15.86
C GLU A 134 -11.34 2.10 -16.68
N VAL A 135 -11.05 3.28 -16.10
CA VAL A 135 -10.08 4.24 -16.61
C VAL A 135 -8.72 3.55 -16.71
N ARG A 136 -8.43 3.02 -17.90
CA ARG A 136 -7.11 2.47 -18.23
C ARG A 136 -6.17 3.65 -18.43
N ASP A 137 -4.99 3.57 -17.81
CA ASP A 137 -3.89 4.46 -18.15
C ASP A 137 -3.55 4.29 -19.65
N GLU A 138 -2.89 5.25 -20.27
CA GLU A 138 -2.49 5.17 -21.70
C GLU A 138 -1.61 3.93 -21.98
N ALA A 139 -0.99 3.37 -20.95
CA ALA A 139 -0.23 2.12 -20.97
C ALA A 139 -1.07 0.83 -20.71
N GLY A 140 -2.39 0.95 -20.64
CA GLY A 140 -3.36 -0.13 -20.44
C GLY A 140 -3.44 -0.68 -19.01
N GLY A 141 -2.80 -0.04 -18.03
CA GLY A 141 -2.83 -0.47 -16.63
C GLY A 141 -4.13 -0.07 -15.93
N SER A 142 -4.62 -0.91 -15.01
CA SER A 142 -5.73 -0.60 -14.09
C SER A 142 -5.17 -0.33 -12.68
N LEU A 143 -5.96 0.37 -11.86
CA LEU A 143 -5.67 0.54 -10.43
C LEU A 143 -5.55 -0.82 -9.71
N LYS A 144 -6.36 -1.80 -10.09
CA LYS A 144 -6.37 -3.14 -9.48
C LYS A 144 -5.35 -4.09 -10.11
N TYR A 145 -5.09 -3.93 -11.41
CA TYR A 145 -4.13 -4.75 -12.15
C TYR A 145 -3.04 -3.89 -12.77
N PRO A 146 -1.86 -3.76 -12.12
CA PRO A 146 -0.76 -2.98 -12.65
C PRO A 146 -0.20 -3.62 -13.92
N ARG A 147 0.48 -2.82 -14.74
CA ARG A 147 1.13 -3.28 -15.98
C ARG A 147 2.00 -4.53 -15.78
N ARG A 148 2.78 -4.56 -14.68
CA ARG A 148 3.64 -5.70 -14.32
C ARG A 148 2.87 -7.00 -14.10
N PHE A 149 1.65 -6.94 -13.56
CA PHE A 149 0.80 -8.12 -13.42
C PHE A 149 0.36 -8.62 -14.79
N ARG A 150 -0.09 -7.73 -15.68
CA ARG A 150 -0.53 -8.09 -17.03
C ARG A 150 0.61 -8.70 -17.86
N GLU A 151 1.77 -8.06 -17.86
CA GLU A 151 2.97 -8.55 -18.55
C GLU A 151 3.42 -9.90 -17.99
N GLY A 152 3.41 -10.06 -16.65
CA GLY A 152 3.72 -11.33 -16.01
C GLY A 152 2.73 -12.43 -16.38
N LEU A 153 1.43 -12.13 -16.41
CA LEU A 153 0.39 -13.09 -16.79
C LEU A 153 0.51 -13.49 -18.27
N ILE A 154 0.74 -12.52 -19.17
CA ILE A 154 0.97 -12.79 -20.60
C ILE A 154 2.22 -13.65 -20.78
N SER A 155 3.32 -13.32 -20.11
CA SER A 155 4.56 -14.08 -20.17
C SER A 155 4.36 -15.51 -19.66
N LEU A 156 3.63 -15.68 -18.55
CA LEU A 156 3.31 -16.98 -17.98
C LEU A 156 2.47 -17.83 -18.94
N VAL A 157 1.41 -17.25 -19.51
CA VAL A 157 0.52 -17.95 -20.45
C VAL A 157 1.27 -18.32 -21.73
N ARG A 158 2.13 -17.43 -22.26
CA ARG A 158 2.98 -17.73 -23.43
C ARG A 158 3.98 -18.84 -23.14
N SER A 159 4.65 -18.81 -22.00
CA SER A 159 5.61 -19.85 -21.62
C SER A 159 4.92 -21.19 -21.37
N GLY A 160 3.79 -21.19 -20.65
CA GLY A 160 3.02 -22.40 -20.39
C GLY A 160 2.36 -22.99 -21.64
N SER A 161 1.85 -22.16 -22.55
CA SER A 161 1.26 -22.62 -23.82
C SER A 161 2.32 -23.24 -24.72
N ARG A 162 3.52 -22.64 -24.82
CA ARG A 162 4.65 -23.23 -25.54
C ARG A 162 5.08 -24.58 -24.95
N ALA A 163 5.04 -24.73 -23.64
CA ALA A 163 5.35 -26.01 -23.00
C ALA A 163 4.25 -27.08 -23.22
N ALA A 164 2.99 -26.66 -23.42
CA ALA A 164 1.85 -27.55 -23.60
C ALA A 164 1.61 -27.99 -25.06
N LEU A 165 2.04 -27.20 -26.04
CA LEU A 165 1.88 -27.49 -27.47
C LEU A 165 2.97 -28.44 -27.97
N THR A 166 2.60 -29.46 -28.75
CA THR A 166 3.55 -30.31 -29.47
C THR A 166 4.14 -29.58 -30.69
N ASP A 167 5.32 -30.02 -31.17
CA ASP A 167 6.02 -29.41 -32.32
C ASP A 167 5.13 -29.29 -33.58
N GLU A 168 4.26 -30.26 -33.83
CA GLU A 168 3.28 -30.21 -34.93
C GLU A 168 2.22 -29.12 -34.75
N GLN A 169 1.76 -28.90 -33.51
CA GLN A 169 0.80 -27.84 -33.19
C GLN A 169 1.46 -26.47 -33.23
N MET A 170 2.73 -26.35 -32.83
CA MET A 170 3.50 -25.11 -32.96
C MET A 170 3.70 -24.69 -34.41
N ALA A 171 3.86 -25.65 -35.34
CA ALA A 171 3.96 -25.37 -36.78
C ALA A 171 2.65 -24.80 -37.35
N SER A 172 1.49 -25.28 -36.89
CA SER A 172 0.18 -24.72 -37.27
C SER A 172 -0.15 -23.40 -36.55
N ALA A 173 0.35 -23.24 -35.32
CA ALA A 173 0.18 -22.07 -34.47
C ALA A 173 1.21 -20.96 -34.74
N GLY A 174 2.05 -21.08 -35.78
CA GLY A 174 3.09 -20.11 -36.15
C GLY A 174 2.58 -18.67 -36.38
N ASN A 175 1.26 -18.48 -36.50
CA ASN A 175 0.60 -17.17 -36.55
C ASN A 175 -0.01 -16.68 -35.22
N ILE A 176 -0.13 -17.54 -34.19
CA ILE A 176 -0.77 -17.28 -32.88
C ILE A 176 0.21 -16.66 -31.86
N ALA A 177 1.49 -16.51 -32.24
CA ALA A 177 2.53 -15.93 -31.38
C ALA A 177 2.84 -14.45 -31.71
N ARG A 178 2.05 -13.80 -32.59
CA ARG A 178 2.28 -12.43 -33.06
C ARG A 178 1.35 -11.43 -32.36
N ASP A 179 1.77 -11.08 -31.15
CA ASP A 179 1.66 -9.74 -30.57
C ASP A 179 0.28 -9.12 -30.25
N SER A 180 -0.82 -9.88 -30.33
CA SER A 180 -2.15 -9.31 -30.04
C SER A 180 -2.70 -9.72 -28.66
N ASP A 181 -2.91 -8.72 -27.79
CA ASP A 181 -3.66 -8.81 -26.51
C ASP A 181 -5.00 -9.59 -26.59
N PRO A 182 -5.79 -9.58 -27.69
CA PRO A 182 -7.01 -10.38 -27.80
C PRO A 182 -6.79 -11.91 -27.77
N GLU A 183 -5.67 -12.44 -28.26
CA GLU A 183 -5.42 -13.89 -28.29
C GLU A 183 -5.13 -14.45 -26.90
N VAL A 184 -4.41 -13.69 -26.07
CA VAL A 184 -4.14 -14.11 -24.68
C VAL A 184 -5.44 -14.20 -23.88
N ARG A 185 -6.40 -13.31 -24.12
CA ARG A 185 -7.71 -13.38 -23.46
C ARG A 185 -8.48 -14.64 -23.82
N GLU A 186 -8.35 -15.10 -25.05
CA GLU A 186 -9.02 -16.33 -25.48
C GLU A 186 -8.38 -17.56 -24.83
N VAL A 187 -7.04 -17.62 -24.75
CA VAL A 187 -6.34 -18.66 -24.01
C VAL A 187 -6.71 -18.62 -22.52
N LEU A 188 -6.78 -17.43 -21.92
CA LEU A 188 -7.21 -17.27 -20.52
C LEU A 188 -8.64 -17.75 -20.30
N ARG A 189 -9.56 -17.50 -21.25
CA ARG A 189 -10.94 -18.01 -21.19
C ARG A 189 -10.97 -19.53 -21.30
N GLN A 190 -10.19 -20.13 -22.21
CA GLN A 190 -10.07 -21.59 -22.32
C GLN A 190 -9.51 -22.23 -21.04
N LEU A 191 -8.58 -21.55 -20.36
CA LEU A 191 -8.04 -22.02 -19.08
C LEU A 191 -9.04 -21.88 -17.92
N ASP A 192 -9.87 -20.84 -17.93
CA ASP A 192 -10.91 -20.61 -16.90
C ASP A 192 -12.15 -21.48 -17.10
N ASP A 193 -12.51 -21.78 -18.34
CA ASP A 193 -13.71 -22.55 -18.70
C ASP A 193 -13.71 -23.92 -18.00
N SER A 194 -14.86 -24.27 -17.42
CA SER A 194 -15.06 -25.55 -16.74
C SER A 194 -15.49 -26.67 -17.71
N GLY A 195 -15.57 -26.35 -19.01
CA GLY A 195 -15.89 -27.30 -20.07
C GLY A 195 -14.87 -28.44 -20.23
N PRO A 196 -15.24 -29.47 -21.02
CA PRO A 196 -14.33 -30.55 -21.39
C PRO A 196 -13.08 -30.00 -22.11
N ASP A 197 -11.94 -30.66 -21.93
CA ASP A 197 -10.65 -30.31 -22.56
C ASP A 197 -10.42 -31.22 -23.79
N PRO A 198 -11.04 -30.94 -24.95
CA PRO A 198 -10.99 -31.83 -26.11
C PRO A 198 -9.59 -31.99 -26.70
N SER A 199 -8.70 -31.00 -26.49
CA SER A 199 -7.33 -31.02 -27.00
C SER A 199 -6.30 -31.56 -26.01
N GLY A 200 -6.70 -31.80 -24.75
CA GLY A 200 -5.75 -32.08 -23.66
C GLY A 200 -4.78 -30.92 -23.40
N PHE A 201 -5.09 -29.72 -23.90
CA PHE A 201 -4.22 -28.56 -23.77
C PHE A 201 -4.19 -28.08 -22.32
N LYS A 202 -5.35 -28.05 -21.68
CA LYS A 202 -5.49 -27.57 -20.30
C LYS A 202 -4.74 -28.50 -19.34
N SER A 203 -4.89 -29.81 -19.50
CA SER A 203 -4.14 -30.78 -18.68
C SER A 203 -2.64 -30.62 -18.86
N LYS A 204 -2.13 -30.61 -20.10
CA LYS A 204 -0.70 -30.40 -20.40
C LYS A 204 -0.17 -29.06 -19.88
N PHE A 205 -0.98 -28.00 -19.94
CA PHE A 205 -0.62 -26.69 -19.42
C PHE A 205 -0.44 -26.72 -17.90
N TYR A 206 -1.40 -27.32 -17.18
CA TYR A 206 -1.33 -27.44 -15.72
C TYR A 206 -0.24 -28.42 -15.26
N ASP A 207 0.01 -29.48 -16.03
CA ASP A 207 1.09 -30.43 -15.75
C ASP A 207 2.45 -29.75 -15.81
N ASN A 208 2.68 -28.83 -16.75
CA ASN A 208 3.92 -28.06 -16.87
C ASN A 208 4.01 -26.86 -15.89
N LEU A 209 2.94 -26.55 -15.16
CA LEU A 209 2.87 -25.37 -14.31
C LEU A 209 3.85 -25.40 -13.12
N HIS A 210 4.29 -26.59 -12.71
CA HIS A 210 5.28 -26.74 -11.64
C HIS A 210 6.62 -26.05 -11.99
N LEU A 211 7.00 -26.05 -13.27
CA LEU A 211 8.21 -25.37 -13.78
C LEU A 211 8.08 -23.84 -13.71
N LEU A 212 6.85 -23.33 -13.74
CA LEU A 212 6.52 -21.90 -13.73
C LEU A 212 5.95 -21.44 -12.38
N SER A 213 6.15 -22.23 -11.32
CA SER A 213 5.54 -22.00 -10.00
C SER A 213 5.91 -20.64 -9.40
N ILE A 214 7.15 -20.18 -9.59
CA ILE A 214 7.63 -18.86 -9.12
C ILE A 214 6.80 -17.72 -9.73
N ASP A 215 6.57 -17.76 -11.04
CA ASP A 215 5.80 -16.73 -11.75
C ASP A 215 4.34 -16.73 -11.32
N VAL A 216 3.75 -17.91 -11.08
CA VAL A 216 2.39 -18.03 -10.55
C VAL A 216 2.28 -17.38 -9.17
N PHE A 217 3.19 -17.70 -8.24
CA PHE A 217 3.18 -17.12 -6.91
C PHE A 217 3.48 -15.62 -6.92
N ARG A 218 4.33 -15.15 -7.83
CA ARG A 218 4.57 -13.74 -8.04
C ARG A 218 3.30 -13.01 -8.48
N LEU A 219 2.50 -13.59 -9.38
CA LEU A 219 1.21 -13.03 -9.79
C LEU A 219 0.21 -13.03 -8.64
N GLU A 220 0.15 -14.10 -7.84
CA GLU A 220 -0.70 -14.17 -6.63
C GLU A 220 -0.37 -13.00 -5.68
N TYR A 221 0.93 -12.79 -5.40
CA TYR A 221 1.38 -11.71 -4.53
C TYR A 221 1.06 -10.34 -5.11
N LEU A 222 1.36 -10.09 -6.39
CA LEU A 222 1.06 -8.82 -7.05
C LEU A 222 -0.44 -8.51 -7.04
N LYS A 223 -1.29 -9.50 -7.31
CA LYS A 223 -2.75 -9.33 -7.22
C LYS A 223 -3.19 -8.93 -5.81
N ALA A 224 -2.65 -9.58 -4.79
CA ALA A 224 -2.94 -9.23 -3.40
C ALA A 224 -2.47 -7.79 -3.07
N ASP A 225 -1.26 -7.42 -3.50
CA ASP A 225 -0.64 -6.13 -3.21
C ASP A 225 -1.41 -4.93 -3.80
N TYR A 226 -2.12 -5.16 -4.90
CA TYR A 226 -2.95 -4.17 -5.60
C TYR A 226 -4.47 -4.32 -5.35
N SER A 227 -4.86 -5.24 -4.48
CA SER A 227 -6.28 -5.46 -4.15
C SER A 227 -6.93 -4.22 -3.52
N LYS A 228 -8.25 -4.08 -3.71
CA LYS A 228 -9.10 -3.03 -3.09
C LYS A 228 -8.53 -1.60 -3.26
N PRO A 229 -8.43 -1.07 -4.50
CA PRO A 229 -7.79 0.22 -4.78
C PRO A 229 -8.40 1.39 -3.99
N SER A 230 -9.71 1.42 -3.78
CA SER A 230 -10.38 2.48 -3.00
C SER A 230 -9.95 2.46 -1.52
N ALA A 231 -9.82 1.27 -0.92
CA ALA A 231 -9.36 1.14 0.47
C ALA A 231 -7.88 1.52 0.62
N ARG A 232 -7.05 1.22 -0.39
CA ARG A 232 -5.65 1.66 -0.44
C ARG A 232 -5.54 3.18 -0.48
N ALA A 233 -6.30 3.82 -1.38
CA ALA A 233 -6.31 5.27 -1.51
C ALA A 233 -6.80 5.95 -0.22
N ALA A 234 -7.89 5.46 0.38
CA ALA A 234 -8.42 5.98 1.64
C ALA A 234 -7.39 5.85 2.79
N THR A 235 -6.78 4.67 2.93
CA THR A 235 -5.71 4.42 3.92
C THR A 235 -4.56 5.39 3.73
N PHE A 236 -4.06 5.53 2.49
CA PHE A 236 -2.96 6.42 2.17
C PHE A 236 -3.27 7.88 2.55
N TRP A 237 -4.44 8.38 2.15
CA TRP A 237 -4.83 9.76 2.43
C TRP A 237 -5.04 10.03 3.92
N LEU A 238 -5.62 9.08 4.66
CA LEU A 238 -5.73 9.20 6.12
C LEU A 238 -4.35 9.28 6.78
N ILE A 239 -3.40 8.43 6.38
CA ILE A 239 -2.05 8.46 6.94
C ILE A 239 -1.35 9.78 6.62
N VAL A 240 -1.40 10.24 5.36
CA VAL A 240 -0.78 11.50 4.93
C VAL A 240 -1.41 12.67 5.66
N MET A 241 -2.74 12.82 5.63
CA MET A 241 -3.45 13.90 6.30
C MET A 241 -3.19 13.91 7.80
N GLY A 242 -3.30 12.76 8.45
CA GLY A 242 -3.04 12.64 9.88
C GLY A 242 -1.60 13.02 10.23
N THR A 243 -0.62 12.56 9.45
CA THR A 243 0.79 12.92 9.65
C THR A 243 1.02 14.42 9.47
N THR A 244 0.42 15.04 8.43
CA THR A 244 0.50 16.48 8.21
C THR A 244 -0.11 17.26 9.39
N VAL A 245 -1.26 16.83 9.92
CA VAL A 245 -1.90 17.47 11.08
C VAL A 245 -1.01 17.34 12.32
N VAL A 246 -0.39 16.18 12.56
CA VAL A 246 0.53 15.96 13.68
C VAL A 246 1.78 16.84 13.60
N LEU A 247 2.22 17.25 12.40
CA LEU A 247 3.37 18.14 12.23
C LEU A 247 3.08 19.60 12.58
N ILE A 248 1.81 20.05 12.54
CA ILE A 248 1.43 21.44 12.79
C ILE A 248 1.86 21.90 14.20
N PRO A 249 1.51 21.20 15.30
CA PRO A 249 1.97 21.56 16.65
C PRO A 249 3.49 21.66 16.76
N THR A 250 4.23 20.75 16.11
CA THR A 250 5.70 20.77 16.12
C THR A 250 6.23 22.05 15.48
N VAL A 251 5.72 22.42 14.29
CA VAL A 251 6.11 23.67 13.62
C VAL A 251 5.78 24.89 14.47
N ILE A 252 4.60 24.92 15.10
CA ILE A 252 4.19 25.98 16.01
C ILE A 252 5.19 26.09 17.17
N THR A 253 5.49 24.99 17.85
CA THR A 253 6.44 25.01 18.98
C THR A 253 7.83 25.46 18.56
N THR A 254 8.31 25.05 17.37
CA THR A 254 9.60 25.52 16.84
C THR A 254 9.60 27.03 16.59
N ILE A 255 8.54 27.58 16.00
CA ILE A 255 8.42 29.03 15.77
C ILE A 255 8.41 29.79 17.10
N LEU A 256 7.68 29.30 18.10
CA LEU A 256 7.61 29.93 19.43
C LEU A 256 8.98 29.94 20.11
N VAL A 257 9.69 28.81 20.10
CA VAL A 257 11.04 28.73 20.70
C VAL A 257 12.02 29.67 19.99
N ILE A 258 11.97 29.76 18.66
CA ILE A 258 12.82 30.68 17.90
C ILE A 258 12.49 32.13 18.25
N SER A 259 11.20 32.49 18.31
CA SER A 259 10.76 33.83 18.69
C SER A 259 11.23 34.22 20.09
N ASP A 260 11.09 33.31 21.07
CA ASP A 260 11.55 33.54 22.43
C ASP A 260 13.07 33.72 22.47
N LEU A 261 13.83 32.91 21.73
CA LEU A 261 15.29 33.02 21.66
C LEU A 261 15.73 34.41 21.14
N PHE A 262 15.10 34.90 20.07
CA PHE A 262 15.38 36.23 19.53
C PHE A 262 15.03 37.35 20.52
N SER A 263 13.91 37.22 21.24
CA SER A 263 13.51 38.22 22.25
C SER A 263 14.55 38.36 23.38
N VAL A 264 15.10 37.24 23.85
CA VAL A 264 16.14 37.22 24.90
C VAL A 264 17.46 37.80 24.40
N THR A 265 17.87 37.49 23.17
CA THR A 265 19.10 38.06 22.58
C THR A 265 19.00 39.57 22.39
N THR A 266 17.81 40.08 22.06
CA THR A 266 17.59 41.53 21.87
C THR A 266 17.50 42.30 23.19
N GLN A 267 17.20 41.61 24.30
CA GLN A 267 17.09 42.18 25.65
C GLN A 267 18.38 42.08 26.49
N GLN A 268 19.49 41.53 25.99
CA GLN A 268 20.78 41.75 26.65
C GLN A 268 21.27 43.16 26.31
N PRO A 269 21.21 44.15 27.24
CA PRO A 269 21.99 45.36 27.06
C PRO A 269 23.45 44.94 27.00
N PHE A 270 24.03 45.15 25.81
CA PHE A 270 25.46 45.22 25.62
C PHE A 270 26.01 46.06 26.77
N PHE A 271 26.90 45.47 27.56
CA PHE A 271 27.54 46.07 28.73
C PHE A 271 27.58 47.60 28.62
N ASP A 272 26.82 48.26 29.49
CA ASP A 272 27.09 49.63 29.90
C ASP A 272 28.42 49.55 30.67
N ASP A 273 29.53 49.39 29.93
CA ASP A 273 30.90 49.56 30.41
C ASP A 273 31.06 51.05 30.69
N GLY A 274 30.46 51.47 31.79
CA GLY A 274 30.56 52.78 32.39
C GLY A 274 31.30 52.69 33.72
N MET A 275 32.63 52.91 33.63
CA MET A 275 33.58 53.33 34.68
C MET A 275 34.28 52.26 35.52
#